data_AF-A0A1H3R8P2-F1
#
_entry.id   AF-A0A1H3R8P2-F1
#
_cell.length_a   1.000
_cell.length_b   1.000
_cell.length_c   1.000
_cell.angle_alpha   90.00
_cell.angle_beta   90.00
_cell.angle_gamma   90.00
#
_symmetry.space_group_name_H-M   'P 1'
#
loop_
_entity.id
_entity.type
_entity.pdbx_description
1 polymer ?
#
loop_
_entity_poly.entity_id
_entity_poly.type
_entity_poly.pdbx_seq_one_letter_code
_entity_poly.pdbx_strand_id
1 'polypeptide(L)'
;MTVELRIYVQDHGFLITDHDVSTPFEAMDYSTGLAGVMESAALVSAGVDRGYVTVIAQPVADRPALDTPDQWSDLAAWDDVAEFSVFVPHGSLTVAQLEYPPTETPQLPDLSPDGPGHYRVRIHASGRDRHFDQVVGESGERFLVVAWPAPPAAALVIKASSRCGYGLRLAALESPPDIGPIQPTVDEQAEAAHEAALRRNLLGM
;
A
#
# COMPACT_ATOMS: atom_id res chain seq x y z
N MET A 1 21.67 11.33 -9.78
CA MET A 1 20.72 12.46 -9.64
C MET A 1 19.45 11.89 -9.07
N THR A 2 18.94 12.44 -7.96
CA THR A 2 17.66 12.01 -7.38
C THR A 2 16.53 12.54 -8.25
N VAL A 3 15.63 11.66 -8.70
CA VAL A 3 14.46 12.05 -9.50
C VAL A 3 13.29 12.26 -8.55
N GLU A 4 12.70 13.45 -8.62
CA GLU A 4 11.45 13.81 -7.94
C GLU A 4 10.34 13.85 -8.98
N LEU A 5 9.22 13.21 -8.65
CA LEU A 5 8.04 13.17 -9.51
C LEU A 5 6.81 13.65 -8.75
N ARG A 6 5.92 14.35 -9.45
CA ARG A 6 4.60 14.68 -8.92
C ARG A 6 3.63 13.56 -9.27
N ILE A 7 3.03 12.98 -8.23
CA ILE A 7 2.01 11.94 -8.35
C ILE A 7 0.67 12.57 -8.00
N TYR A 8 -0.30 12.44 -8.90
CA TYR A 8 -1.68 12.81 -8.58
C TYR A 8 -2.27 11.75 -7.67
N VAL A 9 -2.69 12.17 -6.49
CA VAL A 9 -3.43 11.39 -5.51
C VAL A 9 -4.91 11.58 -5.75
N GLN A 10 -5.65 10.49 -5.65
CA GLN A 10 -7.11 10.49 -5.59
C GLN A 10 -7.57 9.53 -4.50
N ASP A 11 -8.63 9.89 -3.80
CA ASP A 11 -9.22 9.10 -2.71
C ASP A 11 -8.14 8.71 -1.68
N HIS A 12 -7.29 9.69 -1.35
CA HIS A 12 -6.13 9.55 -0.46
C HIS A 12 -5.03 8.59 -0.93
N GLY A 13 -5.10 8.02 -2.13
CA GLY A 13 -4.23 6.91 -2.53
C GLY A 13 -3.32 7.16 -3.72
N PHE A 14 -2.15 6.51 -3.67
CA PHE A 14 -1.36 6.13 -4.85
C PHE A 14 -0.69 4.77 -4.59
N LEU A 15 -0.20 4.09 -5.63
CA LEU A 15 0.27 2.71 -5.53
C LEU A 15 1.79 2.60 -5.57
N ILE A 16 2.31 1.64 -4.83
CA ILE A 16 3.58 0.98 -5.12
C ILE A 16 3.22 -0.42 -5.60
N THR A 17 3.54 -0.78 -6.83
CA THR A 17 3.08 -2.03 -7.44
C THR A 17 4.08 -2.58 -8.43
N ASP A 18 4.10 -3.90 -8.57
CA ASP A 18 4.75 -4.54 -9.71
C ASP A 18 3.90 -4.36 -10.98
N HIS A 19 4.55 -4.09 -12.11
CA HIS A 19 3.87 -3.81 -13.37
C HIS A 19 3.05 -5.02 -13.85
N ASP A 20 1.84 -4.77 -14.36
CA ASP A 20 0.88 -5.78 -14.86
C ASP A 20 0.50 -6.90 -13.88
N VAL A 21 0.71 -6.71 -12.56
CA VAL A 21 0.25 -7.66 -11.55
C VAL A 21 -1.15 -7.27 -11.06
N SER A 22 -2.09 -8.20 -11.17
CA SER A 22 -3.42 -8.06 -10.58
C SER A 22 -3.38 -8.45 -9.10
N THR A 23 -3.45 -7.47 -8.21
CA THR A 23 -3.44 -7.69 -6.75
C THR A 23 -4.84 -7.45 -6.16
N PRO A 24 -5.43 -8.44 -5.45
CA PRO A 24 -6.70 -8.24 -4.76
C PRO A 24 -6.58 -7.19 -3.64
N PHE A 25 -7.48 -6.20 -3.63
CA PHE A 25 -7.54 -5.14 -2.61
C PHE A 25 -8.14 -5.61 -1.27
N GLU A 26 -8.68 -6.83 -1.21
CA GLU A 26 -9.39 -7.35 -0.02
C GLU A 26 -8.45 -7.73 1.14
N ALA A 27 -7.14 -7.80 0.90
CA ALA A 27 -6.13 -8.26 1.87
C ALA A 27 -5.20 -7.16 2.40
N MET A 28 -5.66 -5.90 2.39
CA MET A 28 -4.81 -4.75 2.74
C MET A 28 -4.55 -4.66 4.24
N ASP A 29 -3.27 -4.77 4.63
CA ASP A 29 -2.82 -4.51 6.00
C ASP A 29 -2.43 -3.04 6.19
N TYR A 30 -3.24 -2.30 6.96
CA TYR A 30 -3.00 -0.89 7.30
C TYR A 30 -2.24 -0.69 8.62
N SER A 31 -1.64 -1.75 9.19
CA SER A 31 -0.93 -1.73 10.48
C SER A 31 0.17 -0.67 10.57
N THR A 32 0.76 -0.26 9.43
CA THR A 32 1.77 0.80 9.38
C THR A 32 1.19 2.21 9.60
N GLY A 33 -0.06 2.44 9.21
CA GLY A 33 -0.65 3.77 9.09
C GLY A 33 -0.13 4.62 7.92
N LEU A 34 0.67 4.02 7.04
CA LEU A 34 1.25 4.68 5.85
C LEU A 34 0.78 4.06 4.55
N ALA A 35 0.56 2.75 4.54
CA ALA A 35 0.06 2.04 3.38
C ALA A 35 -0.81 0.88 3.82
N GLY A 36 -1.81 0.57 2.99
CA GLY A 36 -2.49 -0.71 3.01
C GLY A 36 -1.68 -1.70 2.17
N VAL A 37 -0.95 -2.59 2.84
CA VAL A 37 0.01 -3.51 2.22
C VAL A 37 -0.71 -4.77 1.74
N MET A 38 -0.46 -5.13 0.48
CA MET A 38 -0.93 -6.36 -0.16
C MET A 38 0.28 -7.26 -0.48
N GLU A 39 0.05 -8.43 -1.07
CA GLU A 39 1.13 -9.35 -1.43
C GLU A 39 2.13 -8.73 -2.43
N SER A 40 1.63 -8.18 -3.54
CA SER A 40 2.47 -7.64 -4.63
C SER A 40 2.28 -6.14 -4.88
N ALA A 41 1.60 -5.45 -3.97
CA ALA A 41 1.36 -4.02 -4.06
C ALA A 41 1.19 -3.41 -2.68
N ALA A 42 1.23 -2.08 -2.60
CA ALA A 42 0.85 -1.33 -1.43
C ALA A 42 0.14 -0.05 -1.88
N LEU A 43 -1.03 0.22 -1.30
CA LEU A 43 -1.69 1.51 -1.46
C LEU A 43 -1.15 2.47 -0.42
N VAL A 44 -0.32 3.41 -0.85
CA VAL A 44 0.21 4.46 0.00
C VAL A 44 -0.88 5.49 0.26
N SER A 45 -1.11 5.80 1.54
CA SER A 45 -2.13 6.74 1.96
C SER A 45 -1.52 8.14 2.14
N ALA A 46 -1.96 9.10 1.35
CA ALA A 46 -1.74 10.52 1.56
C ALA A 46 -2.76 11.11 2.53
N GLY A 47 -2.49 12.31 3.03
CA GLY A 47 -3.46 13.06 3.83
C GLY A 47 -4.49 13.80 2.98
N VAL A 48 -4.06 14.39 1.87
CA VAL A 48 -4.92 15.02 0.87
C VAL A 48 -5.89 14.01 0.26
N ASP A 49 -7.14 14.40 0.04
CA ASP A 49 -8.10 13.56 -0.68
C ASP A 49 -7.77 13.54 -2.18
N ARG A 50 -7.60 14.73 -2.79
CA ARG A 50 -7.20 14.89 -4.20
C ARG A 50 -6.18 16.01 -4.39
N GLY A 51 -5.10 15.73 -5.11
CA GLY A 51 -4.06 16.71 -5.42
C GLY A 51 -2.71 16.11 -5.77
N TYR A 52 -1.73 16.95 -6.09
CA TYR A 52 -0.37 16.49 -6.34
C TYR A 52 0.45 16.38 -5.06
N VAL A 53 1.16 15.25 -4.92
CA VAL A 53 2.20 15.01 -3.91
C VAL A 53 3.55 14.83 -4.60
N THR A 54 4.64 15.10 -3.89
CA THR A 54 5.99 14.84 -4.41
C THR A 54 6.47 13.46 -3.94
N VAL A 55 6.93 12.63 -4.87
CA VAL A 55 7.48 11.30 -4.57
C VAL A 55 8.90 11.19 -5.10
N ILE A 56 9.77 10.59 -4.29
CA ILE A 56 11.11 10.15 -4.65
C ILE A 56 11.15 8.62 -4.48
N ALA A 57 11.72 7.93 -5.45
CA ALA A 57 11.99 6.50 -5.38
C ALA A 57 13.51 6.24 -5.38
N GLN A 58 13.97 5.35 -4.52
CA GLN A 58 15.38 5.00 -4.35
C GLN A 58 15.54 3.48 -4.18
N PRO A 59 15.92 2.75 -5.24
CA PRO A 59 16.43 1.40 -5.06
C PRO A 59 17.80 1.44 -4.40
N VAL A 60 18.03 0.58 -3.42
CA VAL A 60 19.32 0.43 -2.73
C VAL A 60 19.62 -1.07 -2.57
N ALA A 61 20.91 -1.41 -2.47
CA ALA A 61 21.34 -2.81 -2.35
C ALA A 61 21.01 -3.39 -0.97
N ASP A 62 21.11 -2.56 0.08
CA ASP A 62 21.00 -2.99 1.48
C ASP A 62 20.06 -2.08 2.26
N ARG A 63 19.48 -2.62 3.35
CA ARG A 63 18.65 -1.86 4.28
C ARG A 63 19.40 -0.62 4.79
N PRO A 64 18.86 0.61 4.62
CA PRO A 64 19.48 1.79 5.19
C PRO A 64 19.55 1.69 6.72
N ALA A 65 20.75 1.84 7.28
CA ALA A 65 20.99 1.68 8.72
C ALA A 65 20.29 2.78 9.56
N LEU A 66 19.92 2.41 10.78
CA LEU A 66 19.37 3.29 11.82
C LEU A 66 20.06 2.98 13.16
N ASP A 67 21.38 2.88 13.11
CA ASP A 67 22.20 2.42 14.24
C ASP A 67 22.96 3.57 14.91
N THR A 68 22.99 4.76 14.29
CA THR A 68 23.68 5.93 14.81
C THR A 68 22.72 7.08 15.14
N PRO A 69 23.02 7.93 16.14
CA PRO A 69 22.20 9.10 16.47
C PRO A 69 21.97 10.05 15.28
N ASP A 70 22.93 10.20 14.38
CA ASP A 70 22.81 11.05 13.19
C ASP A 70 21.74 10.50 12.23
N GLN A 71 21.75 9.17 12.00
CA GLN A 71 20.73 8.50 11.18
C GLN A 71 19.32 8.65 11.78
N TRP A 72 19.20 8.60 13.11
CA TRP A 72 17.92 8.88 13.79
C TRP A 72 17.52 10.35 13.69
N SER A 73 18.49 11.27 13.69
CA SER A 73 18.23 12.71 13.56
C SER A 73 17.73 13.09 12.17
N ASP A 74 18.18 12.38 11.12
CA ASP A 74 17.66 12.55 9.76
C ASP A 74 16.16 12.23 9.65
N LEU A 75 15.63 11.37 10.54
CA LEU A 75 14.20 11.07 10.61
C LEU A 75 13.36 12.23 11.16
N ALA A 76 13.96 13.26 11.77
CA ALA A 76 13.24 14.40 12.31
C ALA A 76 12.51 15.24 11.25
N ALA A 77 12.97 15.17 9.99
CA ALA A 77 12.35 15.86 8.86
C ALA A 77 11.07 15.17 8.33
N TRP A 78 10.77 13.97 8.81
CA TRP A 78 9.65 13.14 8.37
C TRP A 78 8.62 13.01 9.50
N ASP A 79 7.34 12.95 9.15
CA ASP A 79 6.27 12.76 10.13
C ASP A 79 6.09 11.27 10.45
N ASP A 80 6.11 10.44 9.42
CA ASP A 80 5.93 9.00 9.53
C ASP A 80 6.99 8.25 8.72
N VAL A 81 7.45 7.13 9.27
CA VAL A 81 8.40 6.22 8.63
C VAL A 81 8.02 4.79 8.97
N ALA A 82 7.83 3.94 7.96
CA ALA A 82 7.52 2.53 8.16
C ALA A 82 8.15 1.64 7.10
N GLU A 83 8.34 0.37 7.43
CA GLU A 83 8.81 -0.67 6.54
C GLU A 83 7.78 -1.80 6.38
N PHE A 84 7.71 -2.38 5.19
CA PHE A 84 6.91 -3.56 4.90
C PHE A 84 7.52 -4.38 3.76
N SER A 85 6.96 -5.55 3.49
CA SER A 85 7.37 -6.42 2.37
C SER A 85 6.37 -6.39 1.24
N VAL A 86 6.89 -6.55 0.04
CA VAL A 86 6.11 -6.84 -1.17
C VAL A 86 6.82 -7.95 -1.96
N PHE A 87 6.05 -8.79 -2.62
CA PHE A 87 6.51 -9.77 -3.57
C PHE A 87 6.38 -9.22 -5.00
N VAL A 88 7.47 -9.20 -5.74
CA VAL A 88 7.58 -8.57 -7.06
C VAL A 88 7.85 -9.69 -8.08
N PRO A 89 6.82 -10.38 -8.60
CA PRO A 89 7.00 -11.54 -9.50
C PRO A 89 7.56 -11.20 -10.89
N HIS A 90 7.33 -10.00 -11.41
CA HIS A 90 7.82 -9.54 -12.72
C HIS A 90 9.10 -8.71 -12.62
N GLY A 91 9.44 -8.24 -11.42
CA GLY A 91 10.66 -7.47 -11.17
C GLY A 91 10.58 -6.03 -11.69
N SER A 92 9.38 -5.44 -11.75
CA SER A 92 9.16 -4.06 -12.18
C SER A 92 8.34 -3.29 -11.15
N LEU A 93 8.90 -3.20 -9.93
CA LEU A 93 8.31 -2.47 -8.82
C LEU A 93 8.41 -0.96 -9.07
N THR A 94 7.26 -0.30 -9.17
CA THR A 94 7.20 1.13 -9.46
C THR A 94 6.15 1.83 -8.61
N VAL A 95 6.17 3.16 -8.68
CA VAL A 95 5.13 4.02 -8.10
C VAL A 95 4.14 4.38 -9.21
N ALA A 96 2.86 4.15 -8.97
CA ALA A 96 1.79 4.38 -9.92
C ALA A 96 0.66 5.23 -9.33
N GLN A 97 -0.06 5.93 -10.19
CA GLN A 97 -1.30 6.61 -9.85
C GLN A 97 -2.46 5.58 -9.85
N LEU A 98 -3.51 5.83 -9.07
CA LEU A 98 -4.65 4.91 -8.96
C LEU A 98 -5.48 4.83 -10.25
N GLU A 99 -5.98 5.97 -10.74
CA GLU A 99 -7.00 5.98 -11.81
C GLU A 99 -6.50 6.51 -13.17
N TYR A 100 -5.34 7.16 -13.21
CA TYR A 100 -4.81 7.77 -14.42
C TYR A 100 -3.45 7.16 -14.76
N PRO A 101 -3.31 6.34 -15.81
CA PRO A 101 -1.99 5.99 -16.31
C PRO A 101 -1.31 7.29 -16.76
N PRO A 102 -0.09 7.60 -16.29
CA PRO A 102 0.57 8.84 -16.66
C PRO A 102 0.73 8.91 -18.19
N THR A 103 0.15 9.93 -18.80
CA THR A 103 0.41 10.29 -20.19
C THR A 103 1.83 10.82 -20.25
N GLU A 104 2.77 10.03 -20.77
CA GLU A 104 4.17 10.39 -21.07
C GLU A 104 4.85 11.28 -20.01
N THR A 105 4.77 10.88 -18.74
CA THR A 105 5.39 11.61 -17.62
C THR A 105 6.75 10.98 -17.31
N PRO A 106 7.79 11.74 -16.88
CA PRO A 106 9.04 11.16 -16.40
C PRO A 106 8.77 10.05 -15.38
N GLN A 107 9.42 8.90 -15.56
CA GLN A 107 9.25 7.75 -14.67
C GLN A 107 10.23 7.83 -13.51
N LEU A 108 9.77 7.47 -12.32
CA LEU A 108 10.64 7.19 -11.19
C LEU A 108 11.52 5.97 -11.51
N PRO A 109 12.72 5.86 -10.90
CA PRO A 109 13.55 4.67 -11.06
C PRO A 109 12.79 3.41 -10.60
N ASP A 110 13.05 2.31 -11.29
CA ASP A 110 12.59 0.98 -10.88
C ASP A 110 13.12 0.65 -9.48
N LEU A 111 12.23 0.24 -8.57
CA LEU A 111 12.53 -0.10 -7.20
C LEU A 111 13.04 -1.54 -7.04
N SER A 112 13.00 -2.35 -8.10
CA SER A 112 13.48 -3.74 -8.13
C SER A 112 14.54 -3.99 -9.21
N PRO A 113 15.68 -3.28 -9.20
CA PRO A 113 16.72 -3.45 -10.22
C PRO A 113 17.35 -4.85 -10.26
N ASP A 114 17.22 -5.63 -9.19
CA ASP A 114 17.72 -7.01 -9.10
C ASP A 114 16.71 -8.03 -9.66
N GLY A 115 15.60 -7.57 -10.24
CA GLY A 115 14.59 -8.38 -10.88
C GLY A 115 13.58 -8.99 -9.91
N PRO A 116 12.91 -10.09 -10.30
CA PRO A 116 11.85 -10.70 -9.50
C PRO A 116 12.29 -11.17 -8.11
N GLY A 117 11.43 -11.00 -7.11
CA GLY A 117 11.69 -11.50 -5.75
C GLY A 117 10.95 -10.77 -4.65
N HIS A 118 11.34 -11.02 -3.41
CA HIS A 118 10.83 -10.27 -2.26
C HIS A 118 11.68 -9.03 -2.02
N TYR A 119 10.98 -7.92 -1.82
CA TYR A 119 11.58 -6.63 -1.49
C TYR A 119 11.05 -6.15 -0.15
N ARG A 120 11.92 -5.43 0.57
CA ARG A 120 11.50 -4.54 1.65
C ARG A 120 11.45 -3.13 1.15
N VAL A 121 10.40 -2.43 1.57
CA VAL A 121 10.14 -1.04 1.22
C VAL A 121 10.09 -0.25 2.51
N ARG A 122 10.84 0.86 2.59
CA ARG A 122 10.71 1.90 3.62
C ARG A 122 10.09 3.13 3.00
N ILE A 123 8.95 3.56 3.53
CA ILE A 123 8.31 4.82 3.16
C ILE A 123 8.58 5.84 4.25
N HIS A 124 9.01 7.04 3.84
CA HIS A 124 9.03 8.22 4.68
C HIS A 124 7.99 9.19 4.13
N ALA A 125 7.18 9.77 5.00
CA ALA A 125 6.16 10.74 4.61
C ALA A 125 6.24 12.00 5.47
N SER A 126 6.00 13.16 4.86
CA SER A 126 5.92 14.44 5.56
C SER A 126 4.84 15.33 4.97
N GLY A 127 4.25 16.18 5.81
CA GLY A 127 3.22 17.14 5.44
C GLY A 127 1.80 16.57 5.39
N ARG A 128 1.58 15.30 5.80
CA ARG A 128 0.30 14.59 5.61
C ARG A 128 -0.88 15.31 6.26
N ASP A 129 -0.69 15.93 7.40
CA ASP A 129 -1.80 16.59 8.12
C ASP A 129 -2.11 18.02 7.61
N ARG A 130 -1.35 18.57 6.64
CA ARG A 130 -1.48 19.98 6.21
C ARG A 130 -2.79 20.26 5.47
N HIS A 131 -3.16 19.37 4.56
CA HIS A 131 -4.35 19.48 3.71
C HIS A 131 -5.21 18.22 3.83
N PHE A 132 -5.31 17.68 5.05
CA PHE A 132 -6.05 16.46 5.31
C PHE A 132 -7.49 16.55 4.81
N ASP A 133 -7.92 15.57 4.00
CA ASP A 133 -9.27 15.46 3.44
C ASP A 133 -9.70 16.65 2.55
N GLN A 134 -8.72 17.39 2.03
CA GLN A 134 -8.97 18.51 1.12
C GLN A 134 -8.70 18.12 -0.33
N VAL A 135 -9.34 18.85 -1.25
CA VAL A 135 -9.03 18.85 -2.68
C VAL A 135 -8.22 20.10 -2.99
N VAL A 136 -6.95 19.93 -3.32
CA VAL A 136 -6.02 21.03 -3.62
C VAL A 136 -5.18 20.72 -4.85
N GLY A 137 -4.65 21.75 -5.52
CA GLY A 137 -3.73 21.55 -6.64
C GLY A 137 -2.43 20.87 -6.22
N GLU A 138 -1.76 21.45 -5.22
CA GLU A 138 -0.49 20.95 -4.68
C GLU A 138 -0.62 20.83 -3.16
N SER A 139 -0.46 19.63 -2.59
CA SER A 139 -0.66 19.43 -1.15
C SER A 139 0.57 19.80 -0.32
N GLY A 140 1.75 19.81 -0.96
CA GLY A 140 3.03 19.95 -0.26
C GLY A 140 3.41 18.73 0.59
N GLU A 141 2.70 17.61 0.44
CA GLU A 141 3.11 16.31 0.98
C GLU A 141 4.28 15.75 0.18
N ARG A 142 5.20 15.10 0.89
CA ARG A 142 6.39 14.50 0.29
C ARG A 142 6.55 13.07 0.78
N PHE A 143 6.88 12.19 -0.15
CA PHE A 143 7.16 10.79 0.10
C PHE A 143 8.54 10.40 -0.42
N LEU A 144 9.29 9.67 0.39
CA LEU A 144 10.52 8.99 -0.02
C LEU A 144 10.30 7.49 0.12
N VAL A 145 10.30 6.79 -1.02
CA VAL A 145 10.17 5.34 -1.13
C VAL A 145 11.56 4.75 -1.36
N VAL A 146 12.04 3.95 -0.42
CA VAL A 146 13.32 3.25 -0.52
C VAL A 146 13.05 1.76 -0.57
N ALA A 147 13.63 1.03 -1.53
CA ALA A 147 13.42 -0.42 -1.65
C ALA A 147 14.74 -1.17 -1.78
N TRP A 148 14.80 -2.37 -1.21
CA TRP A 148 15.96 -3.28 -1.30
C TRP A 148 15.52 -4.75 -1.28
N PRO A 149 16.26 -5.66 -1.93
CA PRO A 149 15.97 -7.08 -1.87
C PRO A 149 16.15 -7.60 -0.44
N ALA A 150 15.15 -8.31 0.09
CA ALA A 150 15.24 -8.94 1.40
C ALA A 150 14.12 -9.96 1.62
N PRO A 151 14.35 -11.00 2.45
CA PRO A 151 13.30 -11.93 2.84
C PRO A 151 12.09 -11.22 3.47
N PRO A 152 10.87 -11.79 3.32
CA PRO A 152 9.68 -11.21 3.91
C PRO A 152 9.76 -11.18 5.44
N ALA A 153 9.29 -10.09 6.04
CA ALA A 153 9.21 -9.89 7.49
C ALA A 153 7.91 -9.15 7.86
N ALA A 154 7.59 -9.08 9.15
CA ALA A 154 6.43 -8.30 9.62
C ALA A 154 6.63 -6.79 9.35
N ALA A 155 5.53 -6.05 9.19
CA ALA A 155 5.61 -4.60 9.07
C ALA A 155 6.28 -3.96 10.31
N LEU A 156 7.04 -2.88 10.10
CA LEU A 156 7.77 -2.18 11.16
C LEU A 156 7.46 -0.69 11.10
N VAL A 157 6.86 -0.16 12.17
CA VAL A 157 6.69 1.29 12.34
C VAL A 157 7.93 1.86 13.02
N ILE A 158 8.65 2.74 12.31
CA ILE A 158 9.86 3.41 12.81
C ILE A 158 9.50 4.76 13.45
N LYS A 159 8.60 5.52 12.80
CA LYS A 159 8.09 6.80 13.28
C LYS A 159 6.63 6.96 12.86
N ALA A 160 5.82 7.53 13.76
CA ALA A 160 4.39 7.63 13.57
C ALA A 160 3.86 8.87 14.32
N SER A 161 3.91 10.04 13.68
CA SER A 161 3.48 11.30 14.31
C SER A 161 2.32 11.99 13.61
N SER A 162 1.93 11.55 12.41
CA SER A 162 0.74 12.11 11.74
C SER A 162 -0.57 11.66 12.39
N ARG A 163 -1.57 12.53 12.34
CA ARG A 163 -2.94 12.24 12.78
C ARG A 163 -3.66 11.33 11.79
N CYS A 164 -3.47 11.54 10.49
CA CYS A 164 -4.08 10.67 9.48
C CYS A 164 -3.56 9.22 9.58
N GLY A 165 -2.25 9.03 9.80
CA GLY A 165 -1.68 7.70 10.01
C GLY A 165 -2.12 7.05 11.32
N TYR A 166 -2.37 7.85 12.35
CA TYR A 166 -2.99 7.36 13.58
C TYR A 166 -4.42 6.83 13.33
N GLY A 167 -5.25 7.57 12.57
CA GLY A 167 -6.60 7.14 12.21
C GLY A 167 -6.63 5.81 11.44
N LEU A 168 -5.73 5.63 10.46
CA LEU A 168 -5.61 4.39 9.69
C LEU A 168 -5.29 3.18 10.58
N ARG A 169 -4.36 3.34 11.52
CA ARG A 169 -4.00 2.26 12.45
C ARG A 169 -5.15 1.90 13.39
N LEU A 170 -5.94 2.88 13.84
CA LEU A 170 -7.13 2.60 14.65
C LEU A 170 -8.19 1.85 13.86
N ALA A 171 -8.50 2.30 12.64
CA ALA A 171 -9.46 1.62 11.77
C ALA A 171 -9.07 0.15 11.52
N ALA A 172 -7.78 -0.14 11.35
CA ALA A 172 -7.27 -1.50 11.20
C ALA A 172 -7.54 -2.41 12.42
N LEU A 173 -7.55 -1.85 13.64
CA LEU A 173 -7.86 -2.58 14.87
C LEU A 173 -9.36 -2.79 15.07
N GLU A 174 -10.18 -1.91 14.50
CA GLU A 174 -11.64 -1.93 14.61
C GLU A 174 -12.34 -2.75 13.53
N SER A 175 -11.59 -3.23 12.51
CA SER A 175 -12.11 -4.19 11.53
C SER A 175 -12.84 -5.33 12.25
N PRO A 176 -14.12 -5.60 11.90
CA PRO A 176 -14.87 -6.69 12.50
C PRO A 176 -14.03 -7.97 12.44
N PRO A 177 -14.08 -8.85 13.46
CA PRO A 177 -13.41 -10.14 13.36
C PRO A 177 -13.85 -10.81 12.06
N ASP A 178 -12.97 -11.58 11.43
CA ASP A 178 -13.31 -12.43 10.29
C ASP A 178 -14.53 -13.29 10.67
N ILE A 179 -15.72 -12.80 10.30
CA ILE A 179 -16.95 -13.53 10.41
C ILE A 179 -16.84 -14.45 9.21
N GLY A 180 -16.12 -15.56 9.40
CA GLY A 180 -15.81 -16.52 8.34
C GLY A 180 -17.05 -16.82 7.49
N PRO A 181 -16.87 -17.41 6.29
CA PRO A 181 -17.83 -17.33 5.19
C PRO A 181 -19.27 -17.37 5.68
N ILE A 182 -20.02 -16.28 5.40
CA ILE A 182 -21.41 -16.10 5.83
C ILE A 182 -22.11 -17.44 5.66
N GLN A 183 -22.43 -18.09 6.77
CA GLN A 183 -23.09 -19.38 6.69
C GLN A 183 -24.43 -19.11 6.01
N PRO A 184 -24.76 -19.83 4.92
CA PRO A 184 -26.04 -19.65 4.27
C PRO A 184 -27.11 -19.82 5.32
N THR A 185 -28.06 -18.89 5.32
CA THR A 185 -29.18 -18.88 6.25
C THR A 185 -29.96 -20.19 6.15
N VAL A 186 -30.76 -20.51 7.17
CA VAL A 186 -31.58 -21.74 7.16
C VAL A 186 -32.47 -21.80 5.91
N ASP A 187 -32.94 -20.65 5.44
CA ASP A 187 -33.76 -20.53 4.23
C ASP A 187 -32.94 -20.82 2.96
N GLU A 188 -31.74 -20.25 2.84
CA GLU A 188 -30.83 -20.53 1.71
C GLU A 188 -30.34 -21.98 1.69
N GLN A 189 -30.14 -22.59 2.87
CA GLN A 189 -29.83 -24.01 2.99
C GLN A 189 -31.01 -24.89 2.55
N ALA A 190 -32.24 -24.50 2.92
CA ALA A 190 -33.45 -25.20 2.51
C ALA A 190 -33.69 -25.09 1.00
N GLU A 191 -33.44 -23.92 0.41
CA GLU A 191 -33.53 -23.68 -1.03
C GLU A 191 -32.48 -24.47 -1.81
N ALA A 192 -31.21 -24.44 -1.37
CA ALA A 192 -30.15 -25.24 -1.99
C ALA A 192 -30.42 -26.75 -1.89
N ALA A 193 -31.00 -27.22 -0.76
CA ALA A 193 -31.41 -28.62 -0.61
C ALA A 193 -32.56 -28.99 -1.54
N HIS A 194 -33.52 -28.07 -1.73
CA HIS A 194 -34.63 -28.23 -2.66
C HIS A 194 -34.13 -28.30 -4.12
N GLU A 195 -33.25 -27.38 -4.52
CA GLU A 195 -32.64 -27.37 -5.85
C GLU A 195 -31.79 -28.63 -6.11
N ALA A 196 -31.03 -29.11 -5.12
CA ALA A 196 -30.26 -30.34 -5.23
C ALA A 196 -31.16 -31.59 -5.35
N ALA A 197 -32.34 -31.58 -4.71
CA ALA A 197 -33.34 -32.63 -4.87
C ALA A 197 -33.96 -32.62 -6.28
N LEU A 198 -34.30 -31.42 -6.79
CA LEU A 198 -34.80 -31.25 -8.16
C LEU A 198 -33.76 -31.68 -9.20
N ARG A 199 -32.48 -31.28 -9.03
CA ARG A 199 -31.38 -31.69 -9.92
C ARG A 199 -31.14 -33.19 -9.91
N ARG A 200 -31.21 -33.85 -8.74
CA ARG A 200 -31.12 -35.32 -8.66
C ARG A 200 -32.26 -36.02 -9.39
N ASN A 201 -33.47 -35.47 -9.31
CA ASN A 201 -34.63 -36.03 -10.01
C ASN A 201 -34.57 -35.77 -11.53
N LEU A 202 -33.94 -34.68 -11.97
CA LEU A 202 -33.76 -34.33 -13.39
C LEU A 202 -32.60 -35.08 -14.07
N LEU A 203 -31.56 -35.48 -13.31
CA LEU A 203 -30.39 -36.16 -13.85
C LEU A 203 -30.48 -37.69 -13.85
N GLY A 204 -31.52 -38.28 -13.24
CA GLY A 204 -31.82 -39.71 -13.34
C GLY A 204 -30.75 -40.65 -12.75
N MET A 205 -31.14 -41.43 -11.75
CA MET A 205 -30.96 -42.87 -11.98
C MET A 205 -31.87 -43.27 -13.14
#